data_AF-A0A124GXW7-F1
#
_entry.id   AF-A0A124GXW7-F1
#
_cell.length_a   1.000
_cell.length_b   1.000
_cell.length_c   1.000
_cell.angle_alpha   90.00
_cell.angle_beta   90.00
_cell.angle_gamma   90.00
#
_symmetry.space_group_name_H-M   'P 1'
#
loop_
_entity.id
_entity.type
_entity.pdbx_description
1 polymer ?
#
loop_
_entity_poly.entity_id
_entity_poly.type
_entity_poly.pdbx_seq_one_letter_code
_entity_poly.pdbx_strand_id
1 'polypeptide(L)'
;MKRPGPLLNLLAGLLVGAFMLSLNTTAGTRSTSSSAAQPADTTRESPAATAAPAPTQATSSPSPSPSKIPVPDARYTGRTDDDTSAVALTLRDGRALAYFCDGRAKESWLRGPVDDDGTMRLTGKDGSVLNGALKDGRRIRGTVDIGGGHHAFTADQAEKPAGPYRATATVRDARVDGGWIVLPGGWQVGVLTRDGEPAPAPRIDPETGAVTVDGQRLTARPAAP
;
A
#
# COMPACT_ATOMS: atom_id res chain seq x y z
N MET A 1 -15.67 -50.13 1.24
CA MET A 1 -16.38 -48.96 0.68
C MET A 1 -15.59 -48.44 -0.50
N LYS A 2 -16.22 -48.34 -1.68
CA LYS A 2 -15.59 -48.09 -2.98
C LYS A 2 -15.23 -46.60 -3.13
N ARG A 3 -13.96 -46.28 -3.46
CA ARG A 3 -13.48 -44.91 -3.72
C ARG A 3 -13.70 -44.56 -5.20
N PRO A 4 -14.45 -43.50 -5.55
CA PRO A 4 -14.58 -43.06 -6.95
C PRO A 4 -13.39 -42.18 -7.34
N GLY A 5 -12.27 -42.81 -7.70
CA GLY A 5 -11.01 -42.16 -8.04
C GLY A 5 -10.87 -41.54 -9.45
N PRO A 6 -11.39 -42.12 -10.55
CA PRO A 6 -10.95 -41.67 -11.89
C PRO A 6 -11.88 -40.69 -12.62
N LEU A 7 -13.19 -40.66 -12.29
CA LEU A 7 -14.17 -39.91 -13.10
C LEU A 7 -14.20 -38.41 -12.80
N LEU A 8 -13.79 -37.98 -11.60
CA LEU A 8 -13.84 -36.57 -11.21
C LEU A 8 -12.81 -35.70 -11.94
N ASN A 9 -11.68 -36.29 -12.36
CA ASN A 9 -10.62 -35.58 -13.09
C ASN A 9 -11.01 -35.28 -14.55
N LEU A 10 -11.92 -36.06 -15.15
CA LEU A 10 -12.39 -35.81 -16.51
C LEU A 10 -13.37 -34.62 -16.59
N LEU A 11 -14.07 -34.29 -15.51
CA LEU A 11 -14.99 -33.14 -15.47
C LEU A 11 -14.23 -31.80 -15.31
N ALA A 12 -13.07 -31.81 -14.64
CA ALA A 12 -12.26 -30.61 -14.41
C ALA A 12 -11.53 -30.12 -15.68
N GLY A 13 -11.15 -31.02 -16.59
CA GLY A 13 -10.48 -30.65 -17.85
C GLY A 13 -11.38 -29.93 -18.86
N LEU A 14 -12.68 -30.25 -18.88
CA LEU A 14 -13.63 -29.67 -19.85
C LEU A 14 -14.00 -28.21 -19.55
N LEU A 15 -13.92 -27.78 -18.28
CA LEU A 15 -14.25 -26.41 -17.86
C LEU A 15 -13.13 -25.40 -18.17
N VAL A 16 -11.88 -25.83 -18.26
CA VAL A 16 -10.74 -24.94 -18.59
C VAL A 16 -10.67 -24.63 -20.09
N GLY A 17 -11.10 -25.56 -20.96
CA GLY A 17 -11.13 -25.36 -22.41
C GLY A 17 -12.16 -24.32 -22.89
N ALA A 18 -13.30 -24.19 -22.20
CA ALA A 18 -14.36 -23.26 -22.59
C ALA A 18 -14.09 -21.79 -22.19
N PHE A 19 -13.25 -21.55 -21.17
CA PHE A 19 -13.00 -20.20 -20.66
C PHE A 19 -11.96 -19.41 -21.50
N MET A 20 -11.12 -20.10 -22.27
CA MET A 20 -10.04 -19.50 -23.09
C MET A 20 -10.48 -19.03 -24.50
N LEU A 21 -11.79 -19.06 -24.81
CA LEU A 21 -12.32 -18.67 -26.13
C LEU A 21 -13.17 -17.39 -26.13
N SER A 22 -13.31 -16.69 -25.00
CA SER A 22 -14.30 -15.59 -24.87
C SER A 22 -13.74 -14.16 -24.86
N LEU A 23 -12.44 -13.94 -25.06
CA LEU A 23 -11.84 -12.60 -24.97
C LEU A 23 -11.34 -12.02 -26.30
N ASN A 24 -11.71 -12.62 -27.44
CA ASN A 24 -11.28 -12.12 -28.74
C ASN A 24 -12.46 -11.80 -29.66
N THR A 25 -13.21 -10.74 -29.35
CA THR A 25 -14.07 -10.07 -30.34
C THR A 25 -14.05 -8.55 -30.17
N THR A 26 -13.26 -7.94 -31.06
CA THR A 26 -13.64 -6.75 -31.83
C THR A 26 -13.40 -5.38 -31.19
N ALA A 27 -12.19 -4.88 -31.45
CA ALA A 27 -11.96 -3.48 -31.76
C ALA A 27 -12.83 -3.04 -32.95
N GLY A 28 -13.52 -1.89 -32.84
CA GLY A 28 -14.40 -1.39 -33.90
C GLY A 28 -15.01 -0.01 -33.64
N THR A 29 -14.20 1.02 -33.86
CA THR A 29 -14.55 2.30 -34.54
C THR A 29 -15.73 3.19 -34.11
N ARG A 30 -15.36 4.48 -33.97
CA ARG A 30 -16.04 5.72 -34.42
C ARG A 30 -17.23 6.29 -33.62
N SER A 31 -16.92 7.43 -33.01
CA SER A 31 -17.58 8.73 -33.16
C SER A 31 -18.85 8.79 -34.00
N THR A 32 -19.94 9.27 -33.39
CA THR A 32 -20.86 10.25 -34.00
C THR A 32 -21.55 11.05 -32.90
N SER A 33 -21.18 12.33 -32.79
CA SER A 33 -22.02 13.35 -32.15
C SER A 33 -23.17 13.69 -33.09
N SER A 34 -24.36 13.80 -32.52
CA SER A 34 -25.58 14.13 -33.26
C SER A 34 -25.74 15.63 -33.51
N SER A 35 -26.40 15.91 -34.65
CA SER A 35 -27.33 17.02 -34.93
C SER A 35 -26.85 18.19 -35.81
N ALA A 36 -27.07 17.99 -37.12
CA ALA A 36 -27.75 18.85 -38.11
C ALA A 36 -27.80 20.39 -37.94
N ALA A 37 -27.37 21.12 -39.00
CA ALA A 37 -28.25 21.88 -39.91
C ALA A 37 -27.48 22.46 -41.13
N GLN A 38 -28.22 22.71 -42.20
CA GLN A 38 -27.86 22.90 -43.63
C GLN A 38 -27.25 24.26 -44.05
N PRO A 39 -26.81 24.41 -45.34
CA PRO A 39 -25.90 25.43 -45.85
C PRO A 39 -26.58 26.56 -46.68
N ALA A 40 -25.82 27.61 -47.01
CA ALA A 40 -25.70 28.19 -48.36
C ALA A 40 -24.70 29.37 -48.40
N ASP A 41 -23.89 29.41 -49.46
CA ASP A 41 -22.90 30.43 -49.83
C ASP A 41 -23.49 31.81 -50.08
N THR A 42 -22.70 32.87 -49.82
CA THR A 42 -22.51 33.98 -50.79
C THR A 42 -21.28 34.84 -50.45
N THR A 43 -20.44 35.02 -51.46
CA THR A 43 -19.26 35.89 -51.54
C THR A 43 -19.58 37.37 -51.26
N ARG A 44 -18.73 38.08 -50.50
CA ARG A 44 -18.39 39.49 -50.78
C ARG A 44 -17.06 39.95 -50.15
N GLU A 45 -16.28 40.61 -50.97
CA GLU A 45 -14.94 41.17 -50.79
C GLU A 45 -14.97 42.58 -50.15
N SER A 46 -13.97 42.88 -49.28
CA SER A 46 -13.30 44.16 -48.86
C SER A 46 -14.07 45.50 -48.80
N PRO A 47 -13.76 46.45 -47.86
CA PRO A 47 -12.41 46.99 -47.61
C PRO A 47 -12.03 47.36 -46.15
N ALA A 48 -10.75 47.69 -45.99
CA ALA A 48 -10.05 48.08 -44.76
C ALA A 48 -10.67 49.25 -43.98
N ALA A 49 -10.60 49.17 -42.64
CA ALA A 49 -10.70 50.32 -41.73
C ALA A 49 -9.92 50.08 -40.42
N THR A 50 -8.90 50.93 -40.22
CA THR A 50 -8.37 51.51 -38.98
C THR A 50 -8.24 50.64 -37.71
N ALA A 51 -6.98 50.38 -37.35
CA ALA A 51 -6.56 49.76 -36.09
C ALA A 51 -6.94 50.61 -34.86
N ALA A 52 -7.57 49.97 -33.87
CA ALA A 52 -7.69 50.45 -32.50
C ALA A 52 -6.52 49.92 -31.65
N PRO A 53 -6.02 50.67 -30.65
CA PRO A 53 -4.89 50.23 -29.84
C PRO A 53 -5.30 49.05 -28.95
N ALA A 54 -4.50 47.99 -28.97
CA ALA A 54 -4.66 46.84 -28.08
C ALA A 54 -4.41 47.25 -26.62
N PRO A 55 -5.22 46.78 -25.65
CA PRO A 55 -4.94 47.05 -24.24
C PRO A 55 -3.68 46.29 -23.83
N THR A 56 -2.73 47.01 -23.24
CA THR A 56 -1.53 46.45 -22.61
C THR A 56 -1.96 45.44 -21.55
N GLN A 57 -1.77 44.15 -21.81
CA GLN A 57 -1.95 43.10 -20.81
C GLN A 57 -0.92 43.33 -19.69
N ALA A 58 -1.40 43.70 -18.51
CA ALA A 58 -0.59 43.71 -17.31
C ALA A 58 -0.04 42.29 -17.09
N THR A 59 1.28 42.16 -17.11
CA THR A 59 1.98 40.93 -16.78
C THR A 59 1.80 40.72 -15.28
N SER A 60 0.88 39.83 -14.89
CA SER A 60 0.74 39.40 -13.51
C SER A 60 2.05 38.71 -13.09
N SER A 61 2.74 39.32 -12.14
CA SER A 61 3.92 38.74 -11.51
C SER A 61 3.55 37.37 -10.91
N PRO A 62 4.34 36.30 -11.12
CA PRO A 62 4.02 35.00 -10.56
C PRO A 62 4.05 35.09 -9.03
N SER A 63 2.90 34.79 -8.41
CA SER A 63 2.81 34.67 -6.95
C SER A 63 3.73 33.55 -6.47
N PRO A 64 4.52 33.75 -5.39
CA PRO A 64 5.38 32.69 -4.87
C PRO A 64 4.53 31.47 -4.46
N SER A 65 4.82 30.31 -5.04
CA SER A 65 4.23 29.05 -4.59
C SER A 65 4.60 28.80 -3.13
N PRO A 66 3.65 28.39 -2.27
CA PRO A 66 3.96 28.11 -0.87
C PRO A 66 5.03 27.03 -0.77
N SER A 67 6.09 27.29 -0.01
CA SER A 67 7.10 26.30 0.34
C SER A 67 6.44 25.22 1.21
N LYS A 68 6.31 24.01 0.68
CA LYS A 68 5.76 22.88 1.42
C LYS A 68 6.74 22.44 2.51
N ILE A 69 6.22 22.19 3.71
CA ILE A 69 6.98 21.62 4.83
C ILE A 69 7.00 20.10 4.64
N PRO A 70 8.17 19.45 4.61
CA PRO A 70 8.25 18.00 4.51
C PRO A 70 7.59 17.29 5.69
N VAL A 71 7.00 16.13 5.44
CA VAL A 71 6.48 15.25 6.51
C VAL A 71 7.64 14.75 7.37
N PRO A 72 7.60 14.92 8.70
CA PRO A 72 8.71 14.57 9.58
C PRO A 72 8.90 13.06 9.74
N ASP A 73 10.14 12.66 10.03
CA ASP A 73 10.50 11.32 10.46
C ASP A 73 9.76 10.95 11.76
N ALA A 74 9.06 9.82 11.75
CA ALA A 74 8.28 9.36 12.91
C ALA A 74 7.96 7.86 12.84
N ARG A 75 7.55 7.29 13.98
CA ARG A 75 6.99 5.94 14.08
C ARG A 75 5.54 6.05 14.49
N TYR A 76 4.72 5.13 13.99
CA TYR A 76 3.31 5.02 14.34
C TYR A 76 3.00 3.57 14.64
N THR A 77 2.20 3.33 15.68
CA THR A 77 1.76 1.99 16.06
C THR A 77 0.30 2.01 16.44
N GLY A 78 -0.43 0.97 16.08
CA GLY A 78 -1.80 0.80 16.51
C GLY A 78 -2.39 -0.49 16.00
N ARG A 79 -3.70 -0.48 15.77
CA ARG A 79 -4.47 -1.68 15.46
C ARG A 79 -5.51 -1.39 14.40
N THR A 80 -6.00 -2.47 13.80
CA THR A 80 -7.23 -2.41 13.03
C THR A 80 -8.40 -2.05 13.94
N ASP A 81 -9.41 -1.38 13.40
CA ASP A 81 -10.56 -0.90 14.19
C ASP A 81 -11.40 -2.05 14.76
N ASP A 82 -11.30 -3.25 14.18
CA ASP A 82 -11.88 -4.50 14.67
C ASP A 82 -11.02 -5.22 15.72
N ASP A 83 -9.88 -4.63 16.10
CA ASP A 83 -8.89 -5.15 17.06
C ASP A 83 -8.24 -6.49 16.69
N THR A 84 -8.46 -7.00 15.48
CA THR A 84 -7.95 -8.33 15.07
C THR A 84 -6.46 -8.34 14.74
N SER A 85 -5.90 -7.20 14.33
CA SER A 85 -4.55 -7.11 13.81
C SER A 85 -3.83 -5.86 14.30
N ALA A 86 -2.51 -5.92 14.34
CA ALA A 86 -1.65 -4.79 14.66
C ALA A 86 -1.03 -4.18 13.40
N VAL A 87 -0.82 -2.86 13.42
CA VAL A 87 -0.17 -2.11 12.34
C VAL A 87 0.89 -1.21 12.94
N ALA A 88 2.08 -1.20 12.33
CA ALA A 88 3.12 -0.22 12.65
C ALA A 88 3.71 0.38 11.37
N LEU A 89 4.00 1.68 11.41
CA LEU A 89 4.57 2.43 10.31
C LEU A 89 5.82 3.18 10.76
N THR A 90 6.74 3.37 9.83
CA THR A 90 7.87 4.29 9.95
C THR A 90 7.90 5.21 8.75
N LEU A 91 7.88 6.51 9.01
CA LEU A 91 8.09 7.56 8.02
C LEU A 91 9.56 7.98 8.11
N ARG A 92 10.24 8.01 6.97
CA ARG A 92 11.60 8.50 6.84
C ARG A 92 11.89 9.01 5.45
N ASP A 93 12.47 10.20 5.34
CA ASP A 93 12.96 10.76 4.07
C ASP A 93 11.90 10.71 2.93
N GLY A 94 10.65 11.07 3.24
CA GLY A 94 9.54 11.06 2.27
C GLY A 94 9.08 9.66 1.85
N ARG A 95 9.47 8.61 2.57
CA ARG A 95 9.05 7.23 2.36
C ARG A 95 8.43 6.63 3.61
N ALA A 96 7.62 5.61 3.38
CA ALA A 96 7.00 4.84 4.45
C ALA A 96 7.28 3.35 4.30
N LEU A 97 7.51 2.71 5.44
CA LEU A 97 7.41 1.28 5.62
C LEU A 97 6.29 1.01 6.61
N ALA A 98 5.39 0.09 6.26
CA ALA A 98 4.39 -0.44 7.15
C ALA A 98 4.57 -1.94 7.34
N TYR A 99 4.27 -2.40 8.55
CA TYR A 99 4.12 -3.80 8.89
C TYR A 99 2.73 -4.03 9.46
N PHE A 100 2.01 -4.98 8.88
CA PHE A 100 0.72 -5.48 9.34
C PHE A 100 0.91 -6.93 9.79
N CYS A 101 0.36 -7.30 10.95
CA CYS A 101 0.24 -8.71 11.30
C CYS A 101 -0.92 -9.00 12.27
N ASP A 102 -1.49 -10.21 12.16
CA ASP A 102 -2.50 -10.73 13.09
C ASP A 102 -1.89 -11.47 14.31
N GLY A 103 -0.55 -11.60 14.34
CA GLY A 103 0.19 -12.32 15.37
C GLY A 103 0.06 -13.84 15.30
N ARG A 104 -0.47 -14.39 14.20
CA ARG A 104 -0.72 -15.82 14.01
C ARG A 104 -0.09 -16.31 12.72
N ALA A 105 -0.55 -15.81 11.59
CA ALA A 105 -0.14 -16.30 10.28
C ALA A 105 -0.25 -15.26 9.15
N LYS A 106 -1.09 -14.24 9.29
CA LYS A 106 -1.25 -13.20 8.27
C LYS A 106 -0.33 -12.04 8.58
N GLU A 107 0.56 -11.73 7.64
CA GLU A 107 1.43 -10.57 7.73
C GLU A 107 1.73 -9.98 6.36
N SER A 108 2.03 -8.68 6.31
CA SER A 108 2.60 -8.08 5.11
C SER A 108 3.51 -6.91 5.45
N TRP A 109 4.58 -6.79 4.67
CA TRP A 109 5.52 -5.68 4.69
C TRP A 109 5.26 -4.81 3.48
N LEU A 110 4.77 -3.59 3.71
CA LEU A 110 4.38 -2.66 2.66
C LEU A 110 5.32 -1.46 2.62
N ARG A 111 5.61 -0.96 1.42
CA ARG A 111 6.46 0.23 1.23
C ARG A 111 5.87 1.15 0.16
N GLY A 112 6.17 2.44 0.25
CA GLY A 112 5.74 3.43 -0.73
C GLY A 112 6.22 4.84 -0.39
N PRO A 113 5.98 5.81 -1.30
CA PRO A 113 6.21 7.22 -1.01
C PRO A 113 5.19 7.77 -0.02
N VAL A 114 5.55 8.89 0.62
CA VAL A 114 4.67 9.73 1.42
C VAL A 114 4.55 11.05 0.70
N ASP A 115 3.33 11.43 0.34
CA ASP A 115 3.06 12.71 -0.30
C ASP A 115 3.20 13.86 0.71
N ASP A 116 3.44 15.07 0.21
CA ASP A 116 3.67 16.25 1.08
C ASP A 116 2.46 16.59 1.97
N ASP A 117 1.26 16.16 1.58
CA ASP A 117 0.03 16.32 2.37
C ASP A 117 -0.15 15.21 3.44
N GLY A 118 0.84 14.32 3.56
CA GLY A 118 0.84 13.21 4.51
C GLY A 118 0.03 12.00 4.05
N THR A 119 -0.51 11.99 2.82
CA THR A 119 -1.14 10.80 2.24
C THR A 119 -0.07 9.80 1.77
N MET A 120 -0.44 8.52 1.75
CA MET A 120 0.46 7.46 1.31
C MET A 120 -0.30 6.26 0.79
N ARG A 121 0.25 5.65 -0.25
CA ARG A 121 -0.17 4.34 -0.76
C ARG A 121 1.02 3.39 -0.76
N LEU A 122 0.97 2.38 0.09
CA LEU A 122 2.03 1.40 0.29
C LEU A 122 1.63 0.06 -0.31
N THR A 123 2.59 -0.64 -0.89
CA THR A 123 2.35 -1.95 -1.52
C THR A 123 3.28 -3.02 -0.96
N GLY A 124 2.73 -4.22 -0.73
CA GLY A 124 3.46 -5.42 -0.36
C GLY A 124 3.79 -6.30 -1.57
N LYS A 125 4.71 -7.26 -1.38
CA LYS A 125 5.13 -8.21 -2.44
C LYS A 125 4.03 -9.19 -2.84
N ASP A 126 3.11 -9.43 -1.92
CA ASP A 126 1.93 -10.29 -2.01
C ASP A 126 0.73 -9.59 -2.68
N GLY A 127 0.90 -8.35 -3.16
CA GLY A 127 -0.18 -7.55 -3.72
C GLY A 127 -1.01 -6.81 -2.66
N SER A 128 -0.67 -6.93 -1.38
CA SER A 128 -1.32 -6.17 -0.31
C SER A 128 -1.13 -4.67 -0.50
N VAL A 129 -2.15 -3.89 -0.11
CA VAL A 129 -2.15 -2.43 -0.26
C VAL A 129 -2.54 -1.80 1.07
N LEU A 130 -1.85 -0.74 1.46
CA LEU A 130 -2.24 0.13 2.57
C LEU A 130 -2.41 1.54 2.04
N ASN A 131 -3.57 2.15 2.29
CA ASN A 131 -3.82 3.56 2.02
C ASN A 131 -3.92 4.27 3.37
N GLY A 132 -3.11 5.30 3.59
CA GLY A 132 -3.04 6.02 4.86
C GLY A 132 -2.98 7.53 4.68
N ALA A 133 -3.38 8.25 5.71
CA ALA A 133 -3.23 9.69 5.79
C ALA A 133 -2.78 10.10 7.19
N LEU A 134 -1.69 10.86 7.27
CA LEU A 134 -1.24 11.50 8.50
C LEU A 134 -2.22 12.63 8.87
N LYS A 135 -2.71 12.60 10.10
CA LYS A 135 -3.62 13.56 10.69
C LYS A 135 -2.91 14.29 11.83
N ASP A 136 -2.88 15.61 11.72
CA ASP A 136 -2.33 16.53 12.72
C ASP A 136 -0.90 16.20 13.18
N GLY A 137 -0.11 15.55 12.31
CA GLY A 137 1.24 15.05 12.61
C GLY A 137 1.32 13.90 13.62
N ARG A 138 0.21 13.50 14.22
CA ARG A 138 0.18 12.64 15.43
C ARG A 138 -0.41 11.26 15.22
N ARG A 139 -1.19 11.06 14.17
CA ARG A 139 -1.93 9.82 13.94
C ARG A 139 -2.07 9.52 12.47
N ILE A 140 -1.89 8.27 12.09
CA ILE A 140 -2.23 7.79 10.75
C ILE A 140 -3.56 7.04 10.83
N ARG A 141 -4.48 7.40 9.95
CA ARG A 141 -5.72 6.63 9.70
C ARG A 141 -5.72 6.13 8.28
N GLY A 142 -6.30 4.97 8.06
CA GLY A 142 -6.29 4.38 6.74
C GLY A 142 -6.99 3.03 6.66
N THR A 143 -6.76 2.35 5.55
CA THR A 143 -7.21 0.99 5.29
C THR A 143 -6.05 0.13 4.83
N VAL A 144 -6.17 -1.18 5.07
CA VAL A 144 -5.26 -2.21 4.57
C VAL A 144 -6.04 -3.34 3.93
N ASP A 145 -5.66 -3.66 2.70
CA ASP A 145 -6.14 -4.78 1.91
C ASP A 145 -5.08 -5.87 1.93
N ILE A 146 -5.36 -7.00 2.59
CA ILE A 146 -4.41 -8.10 2.79
C ILE A 146 -5.12 -9.45 2.83
N GLY A 147 -4.62 -10.42 2.07
CA GLY A 147 -5.17 -11.79 2.07
C GLY A 147 -6.67 -11.85 1.74
N GLY A 148 -7.17 -10.93 0.90
CA GLY A 148 -8.58 -10.79 0.55
C GLY A 148 -9.47 -10.10 1.61
N GLY A 149 -8.91 -9.69 2.75
CA GLY A 149 -9.58 -8.87 3.76
C GLY A 149 -9.36 -7.38 3.54
N HIS A 150 -10.27 -6.56 4.09
CA HIS A 150 -10.20 -5.11 4.10
C HIS A 150 -10.42 -4.61 5.54
N HIS A 151 -9.45 -3.90 6.09
CA HIS A 151 -9.49 -3.44 7.48
C HIS A 151 -9.17 -1.95 7.57
N ALA A 152 -10.03 -1.20 8.25
CA ALA A 152 -9.68 0.14 8.71
C ALA A 152 -8.70 0.04 9.88
N PHE A 153 -7.79 1.00 10.02
CA PHE A 153 -6.85 1.05 11.13
C PHE A 153 -6.60 2.47 11.62
N THR A 154 -6.17 2.54 12.88
CA THR A 154 -5.65 3.74 13.51
C THR A 154 -4.28 3.44 14.12
N ALA A 155 -3.28 4.25 13.81
CA ALA A 155 -1.93 4.16 14.37
C ALA A 155 -1.49 5.52 14.94
N ASP A 156 -1.19 5.54 16.23
CA ASP A 156 -0.73 6.73 16.94
C ASP A 156 0.79 6.86 16.87
N GLN A 157 1.27 8.11 16.86
CA GLN A 157 2.70 8.40 16.92
C GLN A 157 3.29 7.75 18.17
N ALA A 158 4.40 7.08 17.99
CA ALA A 158 4.99 6.21 19.00
C ALA A 158 6.46 6.56 19.23
N GLU A 159 6.86 6.53 20.49
CA GLU A 159 8.24 6.70 20.91
C GLU A 159 8.95 5.35 21.02
N LYS A 160 10.29 5.37 21.00
CA LYS A 160 11.07 4.15 21.25
C LYS A 160 10.71 3.56 22.62
N PRO A 161 10.66 2.22 22.73
CA PRO A 161 11.03 1.22 21.71
C PRO A 161 9.85 0.75 20.84
N ALA A 162 8.72 1.47 20.79
CA ALA A 162 7.60 1.09 19.95
C ALA A 162 7.90 1.27 18.46
N GLY A 163 7.37 0.37 17.63
CA GLY A 163 7.57 0.35 16.18
C GLY A 163 7.71 -1.05 15.58
N PRO A 164 7.94 -1.15 14.27
CA PRO A 164 8.16 -2.41 13.59
C PRO A 164 9.61 -2.89 13.73
N TYR A 165 9.80 -4.19 13.91
CA TYR A 165 11.11 -4.84 13.96
C TYR A 165 11.13 -6.04 13.02
N ARG A 166 12.30 -6.36 12.46
CA ARG A 166 12.48 -7.51 11.57
C ARG A 166 13.78 -8.25 11.86
N ALA A 167 13.76 -9.57 11.68
CA ALA A 167 14.93 -10.43 11.64
C ALA A 167 14.80 -11.40 10.48
N THR A 168 15.86 -11.54 9.68
CA THR A 168 15.94 -12.60 8.67
C THR A 168 17.28 -13.32 8.87
N ALA A 169 17.24 -14.64 8.97
CA ALA A 169 18.41 -15.46 9.25
C ALA A 169 18.22 -16.89 8.73
N THR A 170 19.29 -17.68 8.72
CA THR A 170 19.22 -19.14 8.60
C THR A 170 19.54 -19.75 9.96
N VAL A 171 18.64 -20.60 10.47
CA VAL A 171 18.77 -21.27 11.77
C VAL A 171 18.57 -22.76 11.53
N ARG A 172 19.59 -23.58 11.81
CA ARG A 172 19.55 -25.04 11.57
C ARG A 172 19.04 -25.39 10.17
N ASP A 173 19.67 -24.77 9.16
CA ASP A 173 19.38 -24.93 7.72
C ASP A 173 17.97 -24.51 7.26
N ALA A 174 17.16 -23.95 8.17
CA ALA A 174 15.86 -23.37 7.86
C ALA A 174 15.94 -21.84 7.72
N ARG A 175 15.29 -21.28 6.69
CA ARG A 175 15.17 -19.82 6.55
C ARG A 175 14.12 -19.32 7.54
N VAL A 176 14.53 -18.37 8.37
CA VAL A 176 13.68 -17.66 9.32
C VAL A 176 13.50 -16.23 8.83
N ASP A 177 12.24 -15.78 8.77
CA ASP A 177 11.87 -14.38 8.56
C ASP A 177 10.82 -14.02 9.61
N GLY A 178 11.17 -13.11 10.52
CA GLY A 178 10.31 -12.70 11.62
C GLY A 178 10.02 -11.22 11.57
N GLY A 179 8.77 -10.86 11.85
CA GLY A 179 8.31 -9.51 12.05
C GLY A 179 7.64 -9.32 13.40
N TRP A 180 7.87 -8.15 14.00
CA TRP A 180 7.27 -7.76 15.26
C TRP A 180 6.77 -6.32 15.20
N ILE A 181 5.67 -6.07 15.91
CA ILE A 181 5.15 -4.76 16.25
C ILE A 181 5.25 -4.65 17.77
N VAL A 182 6.13 -3.76 18.23
CA VAL A 182 6.15 -3.34 19.63
C VAL A 182 5.18 -2.17 19.77
N LEU A 183 4.13 -2.34 20.56
CA LEU A 183 3.16 -1.28 20.90
C LEU A 183 3.63 -0.50 22.14
N PRO A 184 3.08 0.69 22.39
CA PRO A 184 3.26 1.40 23.65
C PRO A 184 2.94 0.50 24.85
N GLY A 185 3.72 0.60 25.92
CA GLY A 185 3.62 -0.28 27.08
C GLY A 185 4.28 -1.66 26.91
N GLY A 186 4.96 -1.91 25.77
CA GLY A 186 5.77 -3.12 25.57
C GLY A 186 4.99 -4.36 25.13
N TRP A 187 3.70 -4.22 24.80
CA TRP A 187 2.94 -5.28 24.16
C TRP A 187 3.53 -5.60 22.78
N GLN A 188 3.56 -6.88 22.40
CA GLN A 188 4.15 -7.32 21.15
C GLN A 188 3.18 -8.22 20.38
N VAL A 189 3.09 -7.97 19.08
CA VAL A 189 2.40 -8.83 18.11
C VAL A 189 3.39 -9.12 16.99
N GLY A 190 3.49 -10.36 16.55
CA GLY A 190 4.44 -10.71 15.50
C GLY A 190 4.22 -12.08 14.92
N VAL A 191 4.73 -12.28 13.71
CA VAL A 191 4.74 -13.55 13.01
C VAL A 191 6.19 -13.92 12.69
N LEU A 192 6.52 -15.19 12.90
CA LEU A 192 7.78 -15.77 12.50
C LEU A 192 7.50 -16.89 11.51
N THR A 193 8.00 -16.71 10.29
CA THR A 193 7.90 -17.69 9.23
C THR A 193 9.19 -18.50 9.16
N ARG A 194 9.05 -19.82 9.16
CA ARG A 194 10.14 -20.77 8.96
C ARG A 194 9.86 -21.63 7.73
N ASP A 195 10.74 -21.60 6.74
CA ASP A 195 10.61 -22.40 5.50
C ASP A 195 9.21 -22.32 4.86
N GLY A 196 8.57 -21.14 4.99
CA GLY A 196 7.22 -20.88 4.47
C GLY A 196 6.08 -21.17 5.45
N GLU A 197 6.34 -21.76 6.62
CA GLU A 197 5.34 -22.03 7.66
C GLU A 197 5.31 -20.89 8.70
N PRO A 198 4.24 -20.08 8.75
CA PRO A 198 4.13 -18.99 9.71
C PRO A 198 3.59 -19.47 11.07
N ALA A 199 4.10 -18.85 12.14
CA ALA A 199 3.64 -19.06 13.50
C ALA A 199 3.72 -17.76 14.32
N PRO A 200 3.05 -17.67 15.48
CA PRO A 200 3.26 -16.55 16.41
C PRO A 200 4.73 -16.36 16.75
N ALA A 201 5.22 -15.13 16.62
CA ALA A 201 6.62 -14.84 16.90
C ALA A 201 6.92 -14.91 18.41
N PRO A 202 8.09 -15.45 18.82
CA PRO A 202 8.56 -15.31 20.19
C PRO A 202 8.78 -13.84 20.55
N ARG A 203 8.68 -13.49 21.83
CA ARG A 203 8.92 -12.10 22.28
C ARG A 203 10.37 -11.69 22.05
N ILE A 204 10.57 -10.46 21.60
CA ILE A 204 11.88 -9.81 21.56
C ILE A 204 12.10 -9.00 22.84
N ASP A 205 13.36 -8.79 23.20
CA ASP A 205 13.76 -7.67 24.06
C ASP A 205 13.82 -6.40 23.18
N PRO A 206 12.93 -5.41 23.36
CA PRO A 206 12.87 -4.24 22.47
C PRO A 206 14.09 -3.31 22.56
N GLU A 207 14.84 -3.36 23.68
CA GLU A 207 16.03 -2.53 23.90
C GLU A 207 17.24 -3.09 23.14
N THR A 208 17.40 -4.42 23.18
CA THR A 208 18.54 -5.08 22.52
C THR A 208 18.19 -5.67 21.15
N GLY A 209 16.90 -5.80 20.85
CA GLY A 209 16.35 -6.51 19.70
C GLY A 209 16.46 -8.03 19.81
N ALA A 210 16.90 -8.56 20.95
CA ALA A 210 17.27 -9.95 21.01
C ALA A 210 16.07 -10.89 21.13
N VAL A 211 16.19 -12.03 20.45
CA VAL A 211 15.14 -13.07 20.42
C VAL A 211 15.78 -14.44 20.29
N THR A 212 15.18 -15.45 20.92
CA THR A 212 15.65 -16.83 20.81
C THR A 212 14.71 -17.62 19.91
N VAL A 213 15.27 -18.22 18.86
CA VAL A 213 14.57 -19.11 17.93
C VAL A 213 15.31 -20.43 17.94
N ASP A 214 14.64 -21.51 18.36
CA ASP A 214 15.23 -22.84 18.46
C ASP A 214 16.49 -22.94 19.32
N GLY A 215 16.59 -22.12 20.37
CA GLY A 215 17.78 -22.04 21.21
C GLY A 215 18.95 -21.27 20.57
N GLN A 216 18.80 -20.77 19.35
CA GLN A 216 19.75 -19.83 18.75
C GLN A 216 19.29 -18.39 19.00
N ARG A 217 20.21 -17.54 19.44
CA ARG A 217 19.94 -16.11 19.64
C ARG A 217 20.07 -15.37 18.31
N LEU A 218 19.01 -14.66 17.94
CA LEU A 218 18.94 -13.74 16.81
C LEU A 218 18.78 -12.31 17.33
N THR A 219 18.88 -11.35 16.41
CA THR A 219 18.64 -9.93 16.70
C THR A 219 17.66 -9.36 15.68
N ALA A 220 16.45 -9.05 16.14
CA ALA A 220 15.50 -8.23 15.42
C ALA A 220 15.95 -6.76 15.46
N ARG A 221 15.92 -6.10 14.31
CA ARG A 221 16.30 -4.69 14.18
C ARG A 221 15.06 -3.84 13.90
N PRO A 222 15.00 -2.59 14.39
CA PRO A 222 13.97 -1.65 13.97
C PRO A 222 13.93 -1.56 12.44
N ALA A 223 12.74 -1.70 11.87
CA ALA A 223 12.53 -1.61 10.42
C ALA A 223 12.29 -0.16 10.02
N ALA A 224 12.82 0.22 8.85
CA ALA A 224 12.65 1.52 8.22
C ALA A 224 12.54 1.31 6.68
N PRO A 225 12.02 2.30 5.92
CA PRO A 225 11.86 2.23 4.46
C PRO A 225 13.06 1.63 3.72
#